data_AF-A0A7V2YD78-F1
#
_entry.id   AF-A0A7V2YD78-F1
#
_cell.length_a   1.000
_cell.length_b   1.000
_cell.length_c   1.000
_cell.angle_alpha   90.00
_cell.angle_beta   90.00
_cell.angle_gamma   90.00
#
_symmetry.space_group_name_H-M   'P 1'
#
loop_
_entity.id
_entity.type
_entity.pdbx_description
1 polymer ?
#
loop_
_entity_poly.entity_id
_entity_poly.type
_entity_poly.pdbx_seq_one_letter_code
_entity_poly.pdbx_strand_id
1 'polypeptide(L)'
;MGGWAFLLGAGLWVLLNSQAWAQTVEANSCVNCHQEATGNQRVDRNFHQWKDSWHAARKVTCDKCHGGKPSEAKAAAAHSGMLEGEGKKTPSYYLKMDERCGQCHSGEYADFSTSSHYKFLQQGRGPSCISCHHPKTGHTFTVKEIVASCVDCHNESLKGYEHVPQVARLLLESMNQAEFTVGCMREFVSIKEDVKQKAWVRSKLVAAEMELSNAKKQWHRFNLQNTEAHVLQAFGLAREAKALCVAK
;
A
#
# COMPACT_ATOMS: atom_id res chain seq x y z
N MET A 1 -18.62 -56.63 -39.15
CA MET A 1 -17.47 -56.39 -40.03
C MET A 1 -17.25 -54.88 -40.08
N GLY A 2 -16.06 -54.41 -39.62
CA GLY A 2 -15.40 -53.08 -39.74
C GLY A 2 -16.23 -51.79 -39.60
N GLY A 3 -15.93 -50.78 -38.78
CA GLY A 3 -14.69 -50.39 -38.10
C GLY A 3 -14.00 -49.19 -38.76
N TRP A 4 -13.76 -48.14 -37.95
CA TRP A 4 -12.76 -47.03 -38.06
C TRP A 4 -13.17 -45.78 -38.88
N ALA A 5 -13.51 -44.65 -38.22
CA ALA A 5 -12.64 -43.52 -37.77
C ALA A 5 -12.49 -42.45 -38.88
N PHE A 6 -12.80 -41.15 -38.69
CA PHE A 6 -12.13 -40.22 -37.78
C PHE A 6 -13.01 -39.01 -37.42
N LEU A 7 -12.92 -38.60 -36.17
CA LEU A 7 -13.43 -37.37 -35.56
C LEU A 7 -12.61 -36.16 -36.05
N LEU A 8 -13.29 -35.16 -36.61
CA LEU A 8 -12.68 -33.84 -36.86
C LEU A 8 -12.79 -32.95 -35.61
N GLY A 9 -11.66 -32.83 -34.92
CA GLY A 9 -11.14 -31.54 -34.48
C GLY A 9 -11.79 -30.87 -33.26
N ALA A 10 -11.54 -31.40 -32.06
CA ALA A 10 -11.39 -30.55 -30.87
C ALA A 10 -9.89 -30.23 -30.70
N GLY A 11 -9.51 -28.97 -30.92
CA GLY A 11 -8.12 -28.53 -30.93
C GLY A 11 -7.96 -27.08 -30.47
N LEU A 12 -8.03 -26.93 -29.15
CA LEU A 12 -7.64 -25.80 -28.31
C LEU A 12 -6.47 -24.94 -28.87
N TRP A 13 -6.64 -23.62 -29.00
CA TRP A 13 -5.56 -22.63 -28.78
C TRP A 13 -6.18 -21.31 -28.30
N VAL A 14 -6.58 -21.28 -27.02
CA VAL A 14 -6.69 -20.01 -26.29
C VAL A 14 -5.25 -19.55 -26.03
N LEU A 15 -4.70 -18.76 -26.96
CA LEU A 15 -3.48 -18.00 -26.69
C LEU A 15 -3.86 -16.78 -25.86
N LEU A 16 -3.41 -16.87 -24.61
CA LEU A 16 -3.48 -15.87 -23.56
C LEU A 16 -3.03 -14.50 -24.08
N ASN A 17 -3.92 -13.53 -23.88
CA ASN A 17 -3.79 -12.13 -24.26
C ASN A 17 -2.85 -11.38 -23.29
N SER A 18 -1.58 -11.76 -23.23
CA SER A 18 -0.55 -11.10 -22.42
C SER A 18 0.05 -9.85 -23.09
N GLN A 19 -0.24 -9.62 -24.38
CA GLN A 19 0.36 -8.53 -25.17
C GLN A 19 -0.33 -7.17 -24.98
N ALA A 20 -1.59 -7.12 -24.56
CA ALA A 20 -2.30 -5.86 -24.35
C ALA A 20 -1.72 -5.00 -23.21
N TRP A 21 -0.90 -5.59 -22.33
CA TRP A 21 -0.44 -4.96 -21.08
C TRP A 21 1.00 -4.42 -21.16
N ALA A 22 1.78 -4.79 -22.17
CA ALA A 22 3.11 -4.23 -22.41
C ALA A 22 3.06 -2.91 -23.20
N GLN A 23 2.06 -2.77 -24.09
CA GLN A 23 1.88 -1.59 -24.93
C GLN A 23 1.51 -0.31 -24.15
N THR A 24 0.98 -0.42 -22.92
CA THR A 24 0.40 0.71 -22.20
C THR A 24 1.41 1.71 -21.64
N VAL A 25 2.64 1.27 -21.34
CA VAL A 25 3.71 2.16 -20.84
C VAL A 25 4.46 2.81 -22.00
N GLU A 26 4.80 2.05 -23.05
CA GLU A 26 5.43 2.60 -24.26
C GLU A 26 4.54 3.62 -25.00
N ALA A 27 3.22 3.55 -24.83
CA ALA A 27 2.29 4.51 -25.43
C ALA A 27 1.95 5.73 -24.55
N ASN A 28 2.51 5.84 -23.33
CA ASN A 28 2.16 6.93 -22.41
C ASN A 28 3.03 8.17 -22.66
N SER A 29 2.45 9.22 -23.24
CA SER A 29 3.16 10.46 -23.58
C SER A 29 3.74 11.19 -22.37
N CYS A 30 3.15 11.02 -21.17
CA CYS A 30 3.71 11.59 -19.94
C CYS A 30 5.08 10.97 -19.65
N VAL A 31 5.21 9.65 -19.70
CA VAL A 31 6.48 8.95 -19.46
C VAL A 31 7.46 9.22 -20.62
N ASN A 32 6.98 9.13 -21.85
CA ASN A 32 7.84 9.24 -23.03
C ASN A 32 8.52 10.61 -23.17
N CYS A 33 7.82 11.69 -22.81
CA CYS A 33 8.38 13.03 -22.83
C CYS A 33 9.14 13.37 -21.54
N HIS A 34 8.63 12.98 -20.37
CA HIS A 34 9.23 13.35 -19.08
C HIS A 34 10.37 12.43 -18.62
N GLN A 35 10.70 11.37 -19.38
CA GLN A 35 11.92 10.62 -19.14
C GLN A 35 13.18 11.40 -19.51
N GLU A 36 13.04 12.38 -20.40
CA GLU A 36 14.09 13.31 -20.79
C GLU A 36 14.06 14.57 -19.92
N ALA A 37 15.21 15.25 -19.82
CA ALA A 37 15.31 16.49 -19.06
C ALA A 37 14.43 17.59 -19.67
N THR A 38 13.52 18.14 -18.88
CA THR A 38 12.60 19.20 -19.31
C THR A 38 13.12 20.61 -19.05
N GLY A 39 14.25 20.73 -18.34
CA GLY A 39 14.73 22.00 -17.80
C GLY A 39 13.99 22.43 -16.51
N ASN A 40 12.97 21.69 -16.10
CA ASN A 40 12.30 21.86 -14.81
C ASN A 40 12.79 20.79 -13.82
N GLN A 41 13.78 21.17 -13.01
CA GLN A 41 14.42 20.26 -12.04
C GLN A 41 13.44 19.53 -11.11
N ARG A 42 12.29 20.14 -10.78
CA ARG A 42 11.29 19.48 -9.94
C ARG A 42 10.61 18.34 -10.69
N VAL A 43 10.25 18.56 -11.95
CA VAL A 43 9.61 17.55 -12.81
C VAL A 43 10.60 16.43 -13.09
N ASP A 44 11.83 16.77 -13.49
CA ASP A 44 12.88 15.80 -13.81
C ASP A 44 13.20 14.91 -12.59
N ARG A 45 13.38 15.51 -11.41
CA ARG A 45 13.58 14.74 -10.17
C ARG A 45 12.38 13.85 -9.82
N ASN A 46 11.15 14.36 -9.99
CA ASN A 46 9.95 13.58 -9.70
C ASN A 46 9.83 12.37 -10.64
N PHE A 47 10.20 12.52 -11.92
CA PHE A 47 10.25 11.41 -12.86
C PHE A 47 11.23 10.34 -12.38
N HIS A 48 12.46 10.71 -12.03
CA HIS A 48 13.45 9.74 -11.55
C HIS A 48 13.01 9.02 -10.28
N GLN A 49 12.44 9.75 -9.32
CA GLN A 49 11.87 9.15 -8.10
C GLN A 49 10.75 8.16 -8.44
N TRP A 50 9.81 8.55 -9.32
CA TRP A 50 8.75 7.66 -9.77
C TRP A 50 9.28 6.44 -10.50
N LYS A 51 10.23 6.59 -11.43
CA LYS A 51 10.82 5.50 -12.22
C LYS A 51 11.32 4.35 -11.35
N ASP A 52 11.90 4.68 -10.19
CA ASP A 52 12.44 3.70 -9.25
C ASP A 52 11.42 3.24 -8.19
N SER A 53 10.15 3.66 -8.31
CA SER A 53 9.11 3.40 -7.32
C SER A 53 8.39 2.06 -7.50
N TRP A 54 7.73 1.59 -6.43
CA TRP A 54 6.83 0.44 -6.50
C TRP A 54 5.63 0.66 -7.44
N HIS A 55 5.23 1.91 -7.66
CA HIS A 55 4.18 2.28 -8.59
C HIS A 55 4.63 2.16 -10.04
N ALA A 56 5.84 2.60 -10.38
CA ALA A 56 6.41 2.37 -11.71
C ALA A 56 6.60 0.87 -11.98
N ALA A 57 7.09 0.09 -11.00
CA ALA A 57 7.19 -1.37 -11.10
C ALA A 57 5.84 -2.04 -11.39
N ARG A 58 4.73 -1.41 -10.99
CA ARG A 58 3.35 -1.85 -11.25
C ARG A 58 2.67 -1.10 -12.39
N LYS A 59 3.42 -0.35 -13.21
CA LYS A 59 2.92 0.41 -14.37
C LYS A 59 1.85 1.45 -14.04
N VAL A 60 1.86 1.98 -12.81
CA VAL A 60 1.03 3.12 -12.41
C VAL A 60 1.73 4.39 -12.91
N THR A 61 1.27 4.91 -14.04
CA THR A 61 1.85 6.07 -14.74
C THR A 61 1.40 7.40 -14.13
N CYS A 62 2.07 8.50 -14.51
CA CYS A 62 1.86 9.84 -13.96
C CYS A 62 0.37 10.25 -13.96
N ASP A 63 -0.36 9.94 -15.03
CA ASP A 63 -1.77 10.29 -15.20
C ASP A 63 -2.71 9.67 -14.18
N LYS A 64 -2.34 8.53 -13.59
CA LYS A 64 -3.17 7.84 -12.60
C LYS A 64 -3.29 8.63 -11.30
N CYS A 65 -2.28 9.42 -10.97
CA CYS A 65 -2.28 10.31 -9.82
C CYS A 65 -2.54 11.77 -10.22
N HIS A 66 -1.90 12.22 -11.29
CA HIS A 66 -1.85 13.64 -11.68
C HIS A 66 -2.92 14.05 -12.71
N GLY A 67 -3.59 13.11 -13.37
CA GLY A 67 -4.54 13.39 -14.45
C GLY A 67 -3.86 13.70 -15.79
N GLY A 68 -4.49 14.53 -16.62
CA GLY A 68 -4.02 14.78 -17.98
C GLY A 68 -4.47 13.71 -18.98
N LYS A 69 -3.90 13.76 -20.19
CA LYS A 69 -4.25 12.91 -21.33
C LYS A 69 -3.00 12.21 -21.88
N PRO A 70 -2.65 11.01 -21.39
CA PRO A 70 -1.41 10.33 -21.76
C PRO A 70 -1.36 9.82 -23.21
N SER A 71 -2.46 9.89 -23.96
CA SER A 71 -2.51 9.53 -25.38
C SER A 71 -2.22 10.71 -26.31
N GLU A 72 -2.14 11.93 -25.78
CA GLU A 72 -1.95 13.14 -26.58
C GLU A 72 -0.46 13.42 -26.81
N ALA A 73 -0.09 13.73 -28.05
CA ALA A 73 1.30 14.03 -28.42
C ALA A 73 1.70 15.49 -28.15
N LYS A 74 0.74 16.42 -28.13
CA LYS A 74 1.02 17.85 -27.90
C LYS A 74 0.96 18.16 -26.40
N ALA A 75 1.98 18.80 -25.86
CA ALA A 75 2.09 19.15 -24.44
C ALA A 75 0.82 19.85 -23.88
N ALA A 76 0.29 20.84 -24.59
CA ALA A 76 -0.92 21.55 -24.15
C ALA A 76 -2.15 20.62 -24.04
N ALA A 77 -2.31 19.67 -24.96
CA ALA A 77 -3.41 18.70 -24.93
C ALA A 77 -3.16 17.63 -23.86
N ALA A 78 -1.93 17.14 -23.72
CA ALA A 78 -1.54 16.15 -22.73
C ALA A 78 -1.68 16.67 -21.29
N HIS A 79 -1.35 17.93 -21.03
CA HIS A 79 -1.48 18.55 -19.71
C HIS A 79 -2.90 19.01 -19.37
N SER A 80 -3.84 18.96 -20.33
CA SER A 80 -5.23 19.37 -20.11
C SER A 80 -5.88 18.48 -19.05
N GLY A 81 -6.35 19.08 -17.95
CA GLY A 81 -7.01 18.35 -16.86
C GLY A 81 -6.04 17.74 -15.85
N MET A 82 -4.78 18.16 -15.81
CA MET A 82 -3.88 17.82 -14.72
C MET A 82 -4.27 18.52 -13.43
N LEU A 83 -4.27 17.78 -12.31
CA LEU A 83 -4.62 18.27 -10.97
C LEU A 83 -3.73 19.42 -10.49
N GLU A 84 -2.52 19.51 -11.02
CA GLU A 84 -1.53 20.48 -10.58
C GLU A 84 -1.80 21.91 -11.03
N GLY A 85 -2.62 22.08 -12.08
CA GLY A 85 -3.18 23.37 -12.46
C GLY A 85 -4.17 23.93 -11.45
N GLU A 86 -4.70 23.10 -10.54
CA GLU A 86 -5.69 23.49 -9.52
C GLU A 86 -5.06 24.03 -8.21
N GLY A 87 -3.71 24.05 -8.12
CA GLY A 87 -2.96 24.56 -6.98
C GLY A 87 -2.52 23.46 -5.99
N LYS A 88 -1.21 23.11 -6.00
CA LYS A 88 -0.58 21.98 -5.28
C LYS A 88 -0.63 22.02 -3.74
N LYS A 89 -1.48 22.84 -3.13
CA LYS A 89 -1.62 22.99 -1.66
C LYS A 89 -3.07 23.30 -1.24
N THR A 90 -4.04 23.08 -2.11
CA THR A 90 -5.45 23.27 -1.76
C THR A 90 -6.02 21.99 -1.16
N PRO A 91 -7.05 22.10 -0.29
CA PRO A 91 -7.73 20.90 0.24
C PRO A 91 -8.30 20.05 -0.90
N SER A 92 -8.83 20.69 -1.95
CA SER A 92 -9.36 20.00 -3.13
C SER A 92 -8.31 19.16 -3.85
N TYR A 93 -7.08 19.67 -4.03
CA TYR A 93 -5.98 18.91 -4.62
C TYR A 93 -5.68 17.64 -3.81
N TYR A 94 -5.57 17.76 -2.49
CA TYR A 94 -5.24 16.62 -1.63
C TYR A 94 -6.36 15.59 -1.53
N LEU A 95 -7.62 16.04 -1.45
CA LEU A 95 -8.78 15.14 -1.48
C LEU A 95 -8.84 14.35 -2.80
N LYS A 96 -8.65 15.03 -3.94
CA LYS A 96 -8.58 14.36 -5.24
C LYS A 96 -7.42 13.37 -5.31
N MET A 97 -6.27 13.70 -4.72
CA MET A 97 -5.14 12.77 -4.67
C MET A 97 -5.46 11.53 -3.84
N ASP A 98 -6.11 11.69 -2.68
CA ASP A 98 -6.53 10.57 -1.83
C ASP A 98 -7.57 9.69 -2.54
N GLU A 99 -8.51 10.30 -3.28
CA GLU A 99 -9.44 9.57 -4.15
C GLU A 99 -8.69 8.75 -5.21
N ARG A 100 -7.61 9.27 -5.81
CA ARG A 100 -6.75 8.50 -6.74
C ARG A 100 -6.09 7.32 -6.04
N CYS A 101 -5.58 7.50 -4.82
CA CYS A 101 -5.05 6.40 -4.02
C CYS A 101 -6.13 5.32 -3.80
N GLY A 102 -7.36 5.72 -3.47
CA GLY A 102 -8.50 4.84 -3.24
C GLY A 102 -8.95 4.02 -4.46
N GLN A 103 -8.56 4.38 -5.68
CA GLN A 103 -8.86 3.59 -6.88
C GLN A 103 -8.13 2.23 -6.88
N CYS A 104 -7.01 2.12 -6.17
CA CYS A 104 -6.25 0.88 -6.02
C CYS A 104 -6.11 0.42 -4.56
N HIS A 105 -6.02 1.37 -3.62
CA HIS A 105 -5.93 1.15 -2.17
C HIS A 105 -7.29 1.44 -1.50
N SER A 106 -8.34 0.76 -1.98
CA SER A 106 -9.73 1.05 -1.58
C SER A 106 -10.00 0.75 -0.11
N GLY A 107 -9.38 -0.28 0.44
CA GLY A 107 -9.48 -0.64 1.86
C GLY A 107 -8.88 0.44 2.76
N GLU A 108 -7.62 0.81 2.49
CA GLU A 108 -6.92 1.85 3.25
C GLU A 108 -7.59 3.21 3.12
N TYR A 109 -8.06 3.57 1.92
CA TYR A 109 -8.83 4.80 1.71
C TYR A 109 -10.14 4.80 2.50
N ALA A 110 -10.90 3.69 2.46
CA ALA A 110 -12.13 3.57 3.23
C ALA A 110 -11.87 3.72 4.73
N ASP A 111 -10.84 3.07 5.26
CA ASP A 111 -10.45 3.18 6.67
C ASP A 111 -9.99 4.61 7.02
N PHE A 112 -9.13 5.22 6.20
CA PHE A 112 -8.66 6.59 6.38
C PHE A 112 -9.80 7.60 6.39
N SER A 113 -10.79 7.43 5.51
CA SER A 113 -11.94 8.33 5.38
C SER A 113 -12.78 8.44 6.66
N THR A 114 -12.67 7.45 7.56
CA THR A 114 -13.35 7.46 8.87
C THR A 114 -12.60 8.21 9.96
N SER A 115 -11.33 8.56 9.72
CA SER A 115 -10.43 9.13 10.71
C SER A 115 -10.68 10.62 10.98
N SER A 116 -10.18 11.11 12.12
CA SER A 116 -10.16 12.54 12.42
C SER A 116 -9.26 13.31 11.45
N HIS A 117 -8.15 12.71 10.98
CA HIS A 117 -7.28 13.32 9.98
C HIS A 117 -8.03 13.65 8.69
N TYR A 118 -8.84 12.71 8.18
CA TYR A 118 -9.64 12.96 6.99
C TYR A 118 -10.68 14.07 7.20
N LYS A 119 -11.34 14.11 8.36
CA LYS A 119 -12.26 15.21 8.71
C LYS A 119 -11.57 16.58 8.70
N PHE A 120 -10.35 16.68 9.22
CA PHE A 120 -9.57 17.91 9.17
C PHE A 120 -9.05 18.22 7.76
N LEU A 121 -8.72 17.20 6.95
CA LEU A 121 -8.32 17.37 5.56
C LEU A 121 -9.43 18.03 4.74
N GLN A 122 -10.68 17.62 4.95
CA GLN A 122 -11.85 18.25 4.31
C GLN A 122 -11.99 19.74 4.64
N GLN A 123 -11.44 20.17 5.79
CA GLN A 123 -11.39 21.57 6.23
C GLN A 123 -10.08 22.27 5.86
N GLY A 124 -9.17 21.59 5.15
CA GLY A 124 -7.85 22.10 4.77
C GLY A 124 -6.82 22.16 5.89
N ARG A 125 -7.02 21.39 6.96
CA ARG A 125 -6.21 21.43 8.19
C ARG A 125 -5.58 20.08 8.54
N GLY A 126 -5.91 19.03 7.80
CA GLY A 126 -5.46 17.66 8.07
C GLY A 126 -4.48 17.14 7.02
N PRO A 127 -3.74 16.08 7.34
CA PRO A 127 -2.88 15.40 6.38
C PRO A 127 -3.70 14.60 5.36
N SER A 128 -3.06 14.24 4.27
CA SER A 128 -3.57 13.37 3.20
C SER A 128 -2.73 12.08 3.13
N CYS A 129 -3.11 11.12 2.28
CA CYS A 129 -2.32 9.91 2.06
C CYS A 129 -0.86 10.28 1.71
N ILE A 130 -0.68 11.31 0.87
CA ILE A 130 0.65 11.73 0.40
C ILE A 130 1.45 12.57 1.40
N SER A 131 0.86 12.91 2.56
CA SER A 131 1.55 13.61 3.65
C SER A 131 2.45 12.65 4.43
N CYS A 132 2.01 11.41 4.61
CA CYS A 132 2.76 10.38 5.32
C CYS A 132 3.42 9.38 4.36
N HIS A 133 2.75 9.03 3.27
CA HIS A 133 3.27 8.12 2.25
C HIS A 133 3.81 8.92 1.07
N HIS A 134 5.02 8.61 0.61
CA HIS A 134 5.54 9.25 -0.60
C HIS A 134 5.43 8.26 -1.77
N PRO A 135 4.41 8.36 -2.65
CA PRO A 135 4.14 7.34 -3.67
C PRO A 135 5.23 7.24 -4.75
N LYS A 136 6.16 8.18 -4.78
CA LYS A 136 7.30 8.23 -5.68
C LYS A 136 8.56 7.54 -5.11
N THR A 137 8.43 6.65 -4.12
CA THR A 137 9.58 5.95 -3.54
C THR A 137 9.60 4.47 -3.91
N GLY A 138 10.81 3.94 -4.10
CA GLY A 138 11.08 2.52 -4.37
C GLY A 138 11.11 1.63 -3.14
N HIS A 139 10.95 2.20 -1.95
CA HIS A 139 11.01 1.47 -0.70
C HIS A 139 9.73 1.62 0.11
N THR A 140 9.47 0.58 0.92
CA THR A 140 8.52 0.64 2.03
C THR A 140 9.10 1.51 3.13
N PHE A 141 8.29 2.40 3.67
CA PHE A 141 8.74 3.33 4.69
C PHE A 141 9.11 2.59 5.98
N THR A 142 10.24 2.97 6.55
CA THR A 142 10.63 2.57 7.90
C THR A 142 9.71 3.23 8.93
N VAL A 143 9.65 2.65 10.13
CA VAL A 143 8.93 3.27 11.27
C VAL A 143 9.42 4.70 11.50
N LYS A 144 10.73 4.93 11.38
CA LYS A 144 11.33 6.25 11.55
C LYS A 144 10.79 7.27 10.54
N GLU A 145 10.65 6.89 9.27
CA GLU A 145 10.15 7.78 8.21
C GLU A 145 8.67 8.12 8.42
N ILE A 146 7.84 7.14 8.78
CA ILE A 146 6.43 7.40 9.09
C ILE A 146 6.30 8.32 10.31
N VAL A 147 7.02 8.03 11.39
CA VAL A 147 6.97 8.84 12.63
C VAL A 147 7.45 10.27 12.38
N ALA A 148 8.42 10.47 11.48
CA ALA A 148 8.88 11.81 11.11
C ALA A 148 7.74 12.67 10.54
N SER A 149 6.88 12.11 9.67
CA SER A 149 5.70 12.84 9.16
C SER A 149 4.67 13.20 10.22
N CYS A 150 4.61 12.45 11.33
CA CYS A 150 3.70 12.78 12.43
C CYS A 150 4.14 14.07 13.13
N VAL A 151 5.44 14.27 13.33
CA VAL A 151 6.02 15.40 14.09
C VAL A 151 5.76 16.74 13.42
N ASP A 152 5.59 16.77 12.09
CA ASP A 152 5.26 17.99 11.34
C ASP A 152 3.99 18.67 11.85
N CYS A 153 3.03 17.89 12.35
CA CYS A 153 1.77 18.39 12.93
C CYS A 153 1.66 18.14 14.44
N HIS A 154 2.09 16.97 14.91
CA HIS A 154 2.06 16.57 16.33
C HIS A 154 3.32 17.04 17.05
N ASN A 155 3.39 18.35 17.27
CA ASN A 155 4.43 19.04 18.03
C ASN A 155 3.77 20.00 19.03
N GLU A 156 4.57 20.81 19.73
CA GLU A 156 4.11 21.78 20.75
C GLU A 156 2.98 22.72 20.29
N SER A 157 2.84 22.93 18.97
CA SER A 157 1.76 23.74 18.39
C SER A 157 0.39 23.06 18.49
N LEU A 158 0.34 21.72 18.57
CA LEU A 158 -0.88 20.91 18.66
C LEU A 158 -1.06 20.36 20.08
N LYS A 159 -1.43 21.27 21.00
CA LYS A 159 -1.56 20.99 22.43
C LYS A 159 -2.45 19.78 22.73
N GLY A 160 -1.93 18.86 23.55
CA GLY A 160 -2.61 17.64 23.99
C GLY A 160 -2.38 16.42 23.10
N TYR A 161 -1.70 16.56 21.96
CA TYR A 161 -1.43 15.49 21.02
C TYR A 161 0.05 15.35 20.63
N GLU A 162 0.95 16.01 21.36
CA GLU A 162 2.40 16.05 21.11
C GLU A 162 3.07 14.68 21.30
N HIS A 163 2.47 13.82 22.13
CA HIS A 163 2.96 12.49 22.48
C HIS A 163 2.62 11.41 21.43
N VAL A 164 1.76 11.74 20.46
CA VAL A 164 1.27 10.79 19.45
C VAL A 164 2.39 10.16 18.61
N PRO A 165 3.44 10.89 18.16
CA PRO A 165 4.54 10.29 17.40
C PRO A 165 5.29 9.20 18.17
N GLN A 166 5.45 9.35 19.49
CA GLN A 166 6.11 8.36 20.34
C GLN A 166 5.24 7.11 20.50
N VAL A 167 3.93 7.28 20.71
CA VAL A 167 2.99 6.14 20.75
C VAL A 167 2.95 5.41 19.41
N ALA A 168 2.86 6.14 18.31
CA ALA A 168 2.90 5.62 16.95
C ALA A 168 4.17 4.79 16.68
N ARG A 169 5.34 5.28 17.11
CA ARG A 169 6.61 4.54 17.01
C ARG A 169 6.54 3.19 17.71
N LEU A 170 6.15 3.20 18.99
CA LEU A 170 6.10 1.99 19.81
C LEU A 170 5.13 0.95 19.23
N LEU A 171 3.97 1.40 18.74
CA LEU A 171 2.97 0.51 18.12
C LEU A 171 3.46 -0.09 16.81
N LEU A 172 4.09 0.71 15.93
CA LEU A 172 4.64 0.21 14.67
C LEU A 172 5.80 -0.78 14.90
N GLU A 173 6.69 -0.49 15.85
CA GLU A 173 7.77 -1.40 16.24
C GLU A 173 7.21 -2.72 16.81
N SER A 174 6.20 -2.62 17.68
CA SER A 174 5.52 -3.79 18.25
C SER A 174 4.83 -4.62 17.16
N MET A 175 4.15 -3.98 16.21
CA MET A 175 3.51 -4.66 15.08
C MET A 175 4.54 -5.38 14.20
N ASN A 176 5.66 -4.72 13.85
CA ASN A 176 6.74 -5.37 13.09
C ASN A 176 7.31 -6.59 13.82
N GLN A 177 7.49 -6.50 15.13
CA GLN A 177 7.95 -7.62 15.93
C GLN A 177 6.91 -8.76 15.99
N ALA A 178 5.62 -8.45 16.04
CA ALA A 178 4.54 -9.43 15.99
C ALA A 178 4.53 -10.16 14.63
N GLU A 179 4.61 -9.42 13.54
CA GLU A 179 4.69 -9.96 12.18
C GLU A 179 5.89 -10.88 12.01
N PHE A 180 7.07 -10.43 12.46
CA PHE A 180 8.28 -11.25 12.43
C PHE A 180 8.10 -12.55 13.23
N THR A 181 7.53 -12.47 14.43
CA THR A 181 7.32 -13.63 15.29
C THR A 181 6.36 -14.63 14.64
N VAL A 182 5.22 -14.16 14.11
CA VAL A 182 4.26 -14.99 13.38
C VAL A 182 4.90 -15.63 12.15
N GLY A 183 5.67 -14.85 11.38
CA GLY A 183 6.41 -15.32 10.21
C GLY A 183 7.39 -16.45 10.55
N CYS A 184 8.23 -16.25 11.58
CA CYS A 184 9.14 -17.30 12.05
C CYS A 184 8.38 -18.57 12.45
N MET A 185 7.25 -18.44 13.16
CA MET A 185 6.50 -19.62 13.60
C MET A 185 5.89 -20.42 12.45
N ARG A 186 5.52 -19.78 11.33
CA ARG A 186 5.05 -20.51 10.13
C ARG A 186 6.12 -21.45 9.59
N GLU A 187 7.38 -21.00 9.57
CA GLU A 187 8.50 -21.83 9.13
C GLU A 187 8.73 -23.01 10.08
N PHE A 188 8.69 -22.80 11.40
CA PHE A 188 8.88 -23.88 12.38
C PHE A 188 7.78 -24.96 12.33
N VAL A 189 6.54 -24.58 12.05
CA VAL A 189 5.41 -25.54 11.91
C VAL A 189 5.66 -26.57 10.80
N SER A 190 6.44 -26.21 9.77
CA SER A 190 6.74 -27.12 8.67
C SER A 190 7.55 -28.35 9.12
N ILE A 191 8.33 -28.20 10.20
CA ILE A 191 9.32 -29.17 10.71
C ILE A 191 8.68 -30.21 11.65
N LYS A 192 7.44 -30.00 12.13
CA LYS A 192 6.76 -30.93 13.05
C LYS A 192 6.13 -32.13 12.33
N GLU A 193 6.31 -33.32 12.92
CA GLU A 193 5.77 -34.59 12.44
C GLU A 193 4.33 -34.88 12.91
N ASP A 194 3.96 -34.47 14.13
CA ASP A 194 2.60 -34.72 14.66
C ASP A 194 1.55 -33.87 13.93
N VAL A 195 0.61 -34.55 13.27
CA VAL A 195 -0.43 -33.93 12.43
C VAL A 195 -1.41 -33.07 13.23
N LYS A 196 -1.76 -33.49 14.45
CA LYS A 196 -2.74 -32.76 15.29
C LYS A 196 -2.10 -31.48 15.81
N GLN A 197 -0.93 -31.55 16.42
CA GLN A 197 -0.17 -30.38 16.88
C GLN A 197 0.05 -29.40 15.73
N LYS A 198 0.44 -29.89 14.55
CA LYS A 198 0.59 -29.07 13.35
C LYS A 198 -0.70 -28.32 12.98
N ALA A 199 -1.85 -28.98 13.03
CA ALA A 199 -3.14 -28.35 12.76
C ALA A 199 -3.49 -27.27 13.79
N TRP A 200 -3.26 -27.53 15.07
CA TRP A 200 -3.50 -26.57 16.16
C TRP A 200 -2.61 -25.33 16.04
N VAL A 201 -1.31 -25.51 15.80
CA VAL A 201 -0.40 -24.38 15.63
C VAL A 201 -0.77 -23.57 14.38
N ARG A 202 -1.10 -24.22 13.26
CA ARG A 202 -1.58 -23.53 12.06
C ARG A 202 -2.81 -22.67 12.33
N SER A 203 -3.78 -23.20 13.07
CA SER A 203 -4.98 -22.45 13.45
C SER A 203 -4.63 -21.19 14.25
N LYS A 204 -3.72 -21.29 15.23
CA LYS A 204 -3.26 -20.14 16.02
C LYS A 204 -2.53 -19.10 15.17
N LEU A 205 -1.70 -19.52 14.21
CA LEU A 205 -1.00 -18.60 13.31
C LEU A 205 -1.95 -17.89 12.34
N VAL A 206 -2.96 -18.60 11.80
CA VAL A 206 -4.00 -17.96 10.99
C VAL A 206 -4.77 -16.91 11.80
N ALA A 207 -5.14 -17.23 13.04
CA ALA A 207 -5.77 -16.26 13.92
C ALA A 207 -4.85 -15.04 14.19
N ALA A 208 -3.55 -15.27 14.44
CA ALA A 208 -2.59 -14.19 14.64
C ALA A 208 -2.45 -13.29 13.39
N GLU A 209 -2.46 -13.87 12.19
CA GLU A 209 -2.45 -13.14 10.91
C GLU A 209 -3.72 -12.30 10.72
N MET A 210 -4.88 -12.82 11.13
CA MET A 210 -6.13 -12.05 11.11
C MET A 210 -6.06 -10.87 12.08
N GLU A 211 -5.52 -11.06 13.28
CA GLU A 211 -5.32 -9.97 14.24
C GLU A 211 -4.34 -8.92 13.71
N LEU A 212 -3.24 -9.32 13.05
CA LEU A 212 -2.32 -8.38 12.38
C LEU A 212 -3.00 -7.61 11.24
N SER A 213 -3.86 -8.27 10.47
CA SER A 213 -4.67 -7.62 9.43
C SER A 213 -5.63 -6.58 10.04
N ASN A 214 -6.30 -6.94 11.14
CA ASN A 214 -7.16 -6.02 11.88
C ASN A 214 -6.37 -4.85 12.49
N ALA A 215 -5.16 -5.08 12.99
CA ALA A 215 -4.28 -4.01 13.47
C ALA A 215 -3.96 -3.01 12.36
N LYS A 216 -3.58 -3.48 11.16
CA LYS A 216 -3.32 -2.61 9.99
C LYS A 216 -4.53 -1.79 9.59
N LYS A 217 -5.73 -2.39 9.66
CA LYS A 217 -6.99 -1.70 9.44
C LYS A 217 -7.21 -0.57 10.44
N GLN A 218 -7.05 -0.83 11.74
CA GLN A 218 -7.20 0.19 12.78
C GLN A 218 -6.12 1.28 12.70
N TRP A 219 -4.91 0.92 12.26
CA TRP A 219 -3.82 1.85 12.03
C TRP A 219 -4.20 2.91 10.99
N HIS A 220 -4.78 2.51 9.85
CA HIS A 220 -5.24 3.46 8.82
C HIS A 220 -6.47 4.27 9.24
N ARG A 221 -7.21 3.84 10.27
CA ARG A 221 -8.25 4.64 10.94
C ARG A 221 -7.70 5.63 11.97
N PHE A 222 -6.39 5.55 12.26
CA PHE A 222 -5.73 6.25 13.37
C PHE A 222 -6.33 5.91 14.74
N ASN A 223 -6.86 4.69 14.90
CA ASN A 223 -7.31 4.19 16.20
C ASN A 223 -6.17 3.43 16.88
N LEU A 224 -5.30 4.17 17.58
CA LEU A 224 -4.09 3.63 18.19
C LEU A 224 -4.40 2.57 19.26
N GLN A 225 -5.45 2.79 20.06
CA GLN A 225 -5.87 1.85 21.11
C GLN A 225 -6.31 0.50 20.53
N ASN A 226 -7.16 0.50 19.50
CA ASN A 226 -7.58 -0.76 18.88
C ASN A 226 -6.45 -1.40 18.09
N THR A 227 -5.54 -0.60 17.50
CA THR A 227 -4.33 -1.13 16.85
C THR A 227 -3.49 -1.91 17.86
N GLU A 228 -3.22 -1.32 19.03
CA GLU A 228 -2.49 -1.98 20.12
C GLU A 228 -3.16 -3.27 20.56
N ALA A 229 -4.48 -3.24 20.79
CA ALA A 229 -5.23 -4.41 21.24
C ALA A 229 -5.10 -5.59 20.26
N HIS A 230 -5.16 -5.35 18.96
CA HIS A 230 -4.98 -6.37 17.94
C HIS A 230 -3.52 -6.86 17.85
N VAL A 231 -2.53 -5.97 17.96
CA VAL A 231 -1.10 -6.35 18.00
C VAL A 231 -0.80 -7.26 19.20
N LEU A 232 -1.31 -6.92 20.38
CA LEU A 232 -1.13 -7.73 21.60
C LEU A 232 -1.80 -9.10 21.48
N GLN A 233 -2.99 -9.16 20.88
CA GLN A 233 -3.67 -10.44 20.61
C GLN A 233 -2.88 -11.31 19.63
N ALA A 234 -2.37 -10.74 18.54
CA ALA A 234 -1.52 -11.45 17.59
C ALA A 234 -0.27 -12.03 18.28
N PHE A 235 0.38 -11.26 19.14
CA PHE A 235 1.51 -11.73 19.95
C PHE A 235 1.13 -12.88 20.89
N GLY A 236 -0.02 -12.78 21.57
CA GLY A 236 -0.51 -13.84 22.44
C GLY A 236 -0.67 -15.16 21.69
N LEU A 237 -1.33 -15.11 20.53
CA LEU A 237 -1.54 -16.26 19.66
C LEU A 237 -0.22 -16.84 19.13
N ALA A 238 0.74 -15.99 18.75
CA ALA A 238 2.07 -16.43 18.31
C ALA A 238 2.86 -17.11 19.45
N ARG A 239 2.71 -16.63 20.69
CA ARG A 239 3.32 -17.26 21.88
C ARG A 239 2.69 -18.61 22.21
N GLU A 240 1.37 -18.73 22.11
CA GLU A 240 0.67 -20.02 22.26
C GLU A 240 1.15 -21.02 21.19
N ALA A 241 1.23 -20.58 19.93
CA ALA A 241 1.78 -21.36 18.83
C ALA A 241 3.21 -21.86 19.14
N LYS A 242 4.08 -20.96 19.63
CA LYS A 242 5.44 -21.31 20.05
C LYS A 242 5.45 -22.34 21.18
N ALA A 243 4.62 -22.17 22.20
CA ALA A 243 4.53 -23.08 23.34
C ALA A 243 4.17 -24.51 22.90
N LEU A 244 3.22 -24.63 21.96
CA LEU A 244 2.85 -25.90 21.35
C LEU A 244 3.98 -26.50 20.50
N CYS A 245 4.82 -25.67 19.88
CA CYS A 245 6.00 -26.16 19.15
C CYS A 245 7.13 -26.65 20.06
N VAL A 246 7.24 -26.18 21.30
CA VAL A 246 8.31 -26.60 22.23
C VAL A 246 7.87 -27.67 23.23
N ALA A 247 6.57 -27.93 23.34
CA ALA A 247 6.04 -29.04 24.12
C ALA A 247 6.55 -30.37 23.53
N LYS A 248 7.14 -31.21 24.39
CA LYS A 248 7.63 -32.56 24.07
C LYS A 248 6.48 -33.55 24.01
#